data_AF-A0A4P6B720-F1
#
_entry.id   AF-A0A4P6B720-F1
#
_cell.length_a   1.000
_cell.length_b   1.000
_cell.length_c   1.000
_cell.angle_alpha   90.00
_cell.angle_beta   90.00
_cell.angle_gamma   90.00
#
_symmetry.space_group_name_H-M   'P 1'
#
loop_
_entity.id
_entity.type
_entity.pdbx_description
1 polymer ?
#
loop_
_entity_poly.entity_id
_entity_poly.type
_entity_poly.pdbx_seq_one_letter_code
_entity_poly.pdbx_strand_id
1 'polypeptide(L)'
;MGVTIPEEIRFNADGLIPAIIQDVESGRVLMLAYMNREALARTLATGETWFYSRSRRELWHKGATSGHRQYIVNASYDCDADALLFQVRQIGVACHEGEFSCFHNSLPMQVSRPGSNRQGEKGRTERKQADSGPDERSWTDLHGARQVVLYPATPGSQVEASGPATGDLGTILAEVFRVIKERQATRPEGSYTSYLFNNGQDKILKKIGEEAGETIIASKNDSRREILYELADLYYHTLVLLAYHDLEPGQLAAELAARLPVNEPLAKKHQ
;
A
#
# COMPACT_ATOMS: atom_id res chain seq x y z
N MET A 1 -37.27 8.31 -4.04
CA MET A 1 -36.58 9.12 -5.06
C MET A 1 -35.96 8.16 -6.05
N GLY A 2 -36.30 8.25 -7.33
CA GLY A 2 -35.77 7.34 -8.35
C GLY A 2 -34.31 7.67 -8.63
N VAL A 3 -33.43 6.70 -8.48
CA VAL A 3 -32.04 6.88 -8.88
C VAL A 3 -31.94 6.81 -10.39
N THR A 4 -31.28 7.80 -10.98
CA THR A 4 -31.12 7.90 -12.44
C THR A 4 -29.74 7.37 -12.83
N ILE A 5 -29.72 6.38 -13.72
CA ILE A 5 -28.49 5.92 -14.36
C ILE A 5 -28.27 6.81 -15.60
N PRO A 6 -27.08 7.39 -15.81
CA PRO A 6 -26.78 8.19 -17.00
C PRO A 6 -27.07 7.39 -18.28
N GLU A 7 -27.61 8.07 -19.30
CA GLU A 7 -28.03 7.41 -20.56
C GLU A 7 -26.85 6.91 -21.38
N GLU A 8 -25.67 7.51 -21.21
CA GLU A 8 -24.44 7.14 -21.89
C GLU A 8 -23.85 5.80 -21.43
N ILE A 9 -24.28 5.25 -20.29
CA ILE A 9 -23.78 3.98 -19.76
C ILE A 9 -24.10 2.83 -20.73
N ARG A 10 -23.04 2.16 -21.20
CA ARG A 10 -23.10 1.10 -22.19
C ARG A 10 -23.00 -0.26 -21.53
N PHE A 11 -24.13 -0.98 -21.55
CA PHE A 11 -24.14 -2.40 -21.26
C PHE A 11 -23.75 -3.18 -22.51
N ASN A 12 -23.02 -4.28 -22.33
CA ASN A 12 -22.66 -5.18 -23.42
C ASN A 12 -23.89 -5.93 -23.98
N ALA A 13 -23.69 -6.79 -24.97
CA ALA A 13 -24.76 -7.56 -25.61
C ALA A 13 -25.58 -8.45 -24.64
N ASP A 14 -24.98 -8.86 -23.51
CA ASP A 14 -25.64 -9.64 -22.47
C ASP A 14 -26.40 -8.77 -21.46
N GLY A 15 -26.41 -7.44 -21.65
CA GLY A 15 -27.01 -6.48 -20.71
C GLY A 15 -26.18 -6.28 -19.45
N LEU A 16 -24.86 -6.50 -19.51
CA LEU A 16 -23.93 -6.42 -18.38
C LEU A 16 -22.87 -5.34 -18.57
N ILE A 17 -22.39 -4.78 -17.47
CA ILE A 17 -21.26 -3.85 -17.42
C ILE A 17 -20.25 -4.32 -16.36
N PRO A 18 -18.93 -4.35 -16.64
CA PRO A 18 -17.93 -4.61 -15.62
C PRO A 18 -17.89 -3.48 -14.59
N ALA A 19 -17.74 -3.87 -13.33
CA ALA A 19 -17.60 -2.97 -12.19
C ALA A 19 -16.34 -3.36 -11.40
N ILE A 20 -15.40 -2.43 -11.37
CA ILE A 20 -14.18 -2.50 -10.57
C ILE A 20 -14.51 -1.93 -9.19
N ILE A 21 -14.18 -2.70 -8.16
CA ILE A 21 -14.33 -2.26 -6.78
C ILE A 21 -12.94 -1.98 -6.22
N GLN A 22 -12.72 -0.77 -5.75
CA GLN A 22 -11.47 -0.32 -5.15
C GLN A 22 -11.72 0.11 -3.72
N ASP A 23 -10.84 -0.27 -2.82
CA ASP A 23 -10.86 0.23 -1.45
C ASP A 23 -10.41 1.70 -1.43
N VAL A 24 -11.22 2.55 -0.79
CA VAL A 24 -10.96 4.00 -0.75
C VAL A 24 -9.80 4.37 0.17
N GLU A 25 -9.49 3.52 1.17
CA GLU A 25 -8.46 3.81 2.17
C GLU A 25 -7.07 3.42 1.66
N SER A 26 -6.95 2.25 1.04
CA SER A 26 -5.67 1.71 0.53
C SER A 26 -5.44 1.95 -0.97
N GLY A 27 -6.48 2.26 -1.74
CA GLY A 27 -6.41 2.30 -3.21
C GLY A 27 -6.32 0.92 -3.86
N ARG A 28 -6.37 -0.17 -3.08
CA ARG A 28 -6.25 -1.53 -3.60
C ARG A 28 -7.51 -1.93 -4.37
N VAL A 29 -7.35 -2.51 -5.56
CA VAL A 29 -8.49 -3.15 -6.26
C VAL A 29 -8.90 -4.40 -5.48
N LEU A 30 -10.15 -4.45 -5.05
CA LEU A 30 -10.72 -5.53 -4.25
C LEU A 30 -11.25 -6.66 -5.11
N MET A 31 -12.03 -6.32 -6.15
CA MET A 31 -12.64 -7.30 -7.04
C MET A 31 -13.12 -6.66 -8.34
N LEU A 32 -13.33 -7.52 -9.34
CA LEU A 32 -14.11 -7.19 -10.53
C LEU A 32 -15.35 -8.09 -10.55
N ALA A 33 -16.52 -7.49 -10.75
CA ALA A 33 -17.77 -8.19 -10.96
C ALA A 33 -18.59 -7.52 -12.06
N TYR A 34 -19.72 -8.12 -12.42
CA TYR A 34 -20.61 -7.58 -13.45
C TYR A 34 -21.90 -7.09 -12.81
N MET A 35 -22.45 -6.01 -13.35
CA MET A 35 -23.77 -5.48 -12.99
C MET A 35 -24.66 -5.50 -14.22
N ASN A 36 -25.93 -5.91 -14.06
CA ASN A 36 -26.96 -5.54 -15.01
C ASN A 36 -27.56 -4.18 -14.62
N ARG A 37 -28.48 -3.65 -15.43
CA ARG A 37 -29.14 -2.35 -15.15
C ARG A 37 -29.79 -2.30 -13.77
N GLU A 38 -30.43 -3.39 -13.34
CA GLU A 38 -31.07 -3.45 -12.03
C GLU A 38 -30.06 -3.46 -10.87
N ALA A 39 -28.97 -4.22 -10.98
CA ALA A 39 -27.89 -4.25 -10.00
C ALA A 39 -27.27 -2.86 -9.84
N LEU A 40 -27.00 -2.15 -10.94
CA LEU A 40 -26.50 -0.78 -10.90
C LEU A 40 -27.49 0.17 -10.22
N ALA A 41 -28.78 0.09 -10.58
CA ALA A 41 -29.81 0.93 -9.98
C ALA A 41 -29.91 0.72 -8.46
N ARG A 42 -29.90 -0.53 -8.00
CA ARG A 42 -29.90 -0.87 -6.57
C ARG A 42 -28.64 -0.38 -5.88
N THR A 43 -27.47 -0.57 -6.52
CA THR A 43 -26.18 -0.12 -6.00
C THR A 43 -26.18 1.36 -5.68
N LEU A 44 -26.61 2.18 -6.65
CA LEU A 44 -26.68 3.63 -6.49
C LEU A 44 -27.79 4.06 -5.52
N ALA A 45 -28.87 3.28 -5.38
CA ALA A 45 -29.96 3.57 -4.46
C ALA A 45 -29.66 3.22 -3.00
N THR A 46 -28.94 2.13 -2.74
CA THR A 46 -28.64 1.68 -1.38
C THR A 46 -27.32 2.20 -0.86
N GLY A 47 -26.42 2.68 -1.73
CA GLY A 47 -25.05 3.01 -1.35
C GLY A 47 -24.22 1.77 -0.98
N GLU A 48 -24.64 0.59 -1.42
CA GLU A 48 -23.98 -0.70 -1.17
C GLU A 48 -23.88 -1.46 -2.49
N THR A 49 -22.85 -2.28 -2.68
CA THR A 49 -22.65 -2.96 -3.97
C THR A 49 -23.62 -4.12 -4.19
N TRP A 50 -24.33 -4.09 -5.31
CA TRP A 50 -25.12 -5.19 -5.87
C TRP A 50 -24.52 -5.63 -7.20
N PHE A 51 -24.41 -6.94 -7.40
CA PHE A 51 -23.88 -7.53 -8.62
C PHE A 51 -24.91 -8.43 -9.29
N TYR A 52 -24.65 -8.78 -10.54
CA TYR A 52 -25.38 -9.82 -11.27
C TYR A 52 -24.47 -11.03 -11.46
N SER A 53 -24.87 -12.16 -10.87
CA SER A 53 -24.14 -13.41 -11.01
C SER A 53 -24.43 -14.03 -12.39
N ARG A 54 -23.44 -14.06 -13.27
CA ARG A 54 -23.59 -14.62 -14.63
C ARG A 54 -23.95 -16.11 -14.62
N SER A 55 -23.38 -16.87 -13.68
CA SER A 55 -23.64 -18.32 -13.56
C SER A 55 -24.99 -18.63 -12.93
N ARG A 56 -25.41 -17.87 -11.91
CA ARG A 56 -26.69 -18.06 -11.20
C ARG A 56 -27.85 -17.30 -11.81
N ARG A 57 -27.56 -16.36 -12.72
CA ARG A 57 -28.51 -15.48 -13.41
C ARG A 57 -29.41 -14.69 -12.46
N GLU A 58 -28.85 -14.28 -11.33
CA GLU A 58 -29.56 -13.62 -10.24
C GLU A 58 -28.79 -12.40 -9.71
N LEU A 59 -29.51 -11.52 -9.02
CA LEU A 59 -28.93 -10.42 -8.27
C LEU A 59 -28.25 -10.93 -7.00
N TRP A 60 -27.11 -10.34 -6.67
CA TRP A 60 -26.32 -10.67 -5.50
C TRP A 60 -25.93 -9.40 -4.74
N HIS A 61 -26.47 -9.25 -3.53
CA HIS A 61 -26.05 -8.19 -2.60
C HIS A 61 -24.78 -8.64 -1.87
N LYS A 62 -23.67 -7.94 -2.11
CA LYS A 62 -22.36 -8.33 -1.56
C LYS A 62 -22.39 -8.30 -0.04
N GLY A 63 -21.98 -9.41 0.57
CA GLY A 63 -21.94 -9.55 2.02
C GLY A 63 -23.30 -9.79 2.67
N ALA A 64 -24.39 -9.98 1.90
CA ALA A 64 -25.74 -10.25 2.43
C ALA A 64 -25.76 -11.33 3.50
N THR A 65 -25.07 -12.42 3.19
CA THR A 65 -24.99 -13.61 4.03
C THR A 65 -23.79 -13.59 4.96
N SER A 66 -22.61 -13.13 4.48
CA SER A 66 -21.36 -13.19 5.26
C SER A 66 -21.12 -12.02 6.20
N GLY A 67 -21.84 -10.90 6.03
CA GLY A 67 -21.56 -9.65 6.74
C GLY A 67 -20.41 -8.82 6.16
N HIS A 68 -19.69 -9.31 5.14
CA HIS A 68 -18.59 -8.57 4.51
C HIS A 68 -19.10 -7.57 3.47
N ARG A 69 -19.53 -6.40 3.94
CA ARG A 69 -20.19 -5.32 3.17
C ARG A 69 -19.20 -4.41 2.44
N GLN A 70 -19.70 -3.76 1.41
CA GLN A 70 -19.01 -2.71 0.67
C GLN A 70 -19.91 -1.48 0.60
N TYR A 71 -19.52 -0.42 1.30
CA TYR A 71 -20.25 0.85 1.31
C TYR A 71 -19.61 1.83 0.33
N ILE A 72 -20.40 2.37 -0.58
CA ILE A 72 -19.91 3.23 -1.66
C ILE A 72 -19.58 4.60 -1.09
N VAL A 73 -18.37 5.06 -1.38
CA VAL A 73 -17.92 6.44 -1.10
C VAL A 73 -17.91 7.26 -2.38
N ASN A 74 -17.53 6.66 -3.51
CA ASN A 74 -17.53 7.32 -4.80
C ASN A 74 -17.88 6.33 -5.92
N ALA A 75 -18.45 6.84 -7.01
CA ALA A 75 -18.81 6.09 -8.21
C ALA A 75 -18.43 6.90 -9.45
N SER A 76 -17.77 6.24 -10.40
CA SER A 76 -17.36 6.82 -11.67
C SER A 76 -17.44 5.78 -12.79
N TYR A 77 -17.36 6.23 -14.03
CA TYR A 77 -17.27 5.40 -15.22
C TYR A 77 -16.12 5.88 -16.10
N ASP A 78 -15.62 5.03 -16.99
CA ASP A 78 -14.52 5.35 -17.89
C ASP A 78 -14.95 6.25 -19.07
N CYS A 79 -13.99 6.58 -19.96
CA CYS A 79 -14.18 7.61 -20.98
C CYS A 79 -15.20 7.24 -22.07
N ASP A 80 -15.47 5.96 -22.27
CA ASP A 80 -16.42 5.39 -23.21
C ASP A 80 -17.64 4.75 -22.54
N ALA A 81 -17.72 4.89 -21.21
CA ALA A 81 -18.86 4.54 -20.36
C ALA A 81 -19.25 3.06 -20.41
N ASP A 82 -18.28 2.17 -20.62
CA ASP A 82 -18.48 0.72 -20.65
C ASP A 82 -17.79 -0.03 -19.49
N ALA A 83 -17.16 0.70 -18.57
CA ALA A 83 -16.73 0.18 -17.28
C ALA A 83 -17.05 1.14 -16.12
N LEU A 84 -17.35 0.55 -14.95
CA LEU A 84 -17.61 1.28 -13.71
C LEU A 84 -16.46 1.13 -12.73
N LEU A 85 -16.17 2.19 -11.98
CA LEU A 85 -15.30 2.18 -10.80
C LEU A 85 -16.10 2.65 -9.58
N PHE A 86 -16.23 1.75 -8.60
CA PHE A 86 -16.74 2.08 -7.27
C PHE A 86 -15.60 2.10 -6.27
N GLN A 87 -15.42 3.23 -5.59
CA GLN A 87 -14.55 3.32 -4.43
C GLN A 87 -15.41 3.08 -3.18
N VAL A 88 -15.02 2.10 -2.38
CA VAL A 88 -15.82 1.61 -1.26
C VAL A 88 -15.00 1.59 0.02
N ARG A 89 -15.69 1.70 1.16
CA ARG A 89 -15.17 1.23 2.44
C ARG A 89 -15.58 -0.23 2.63
N GLN A 90 -14.60 -1.13 2.68
CA GLN A 90 -14.82 -2.56 2.86
C GLN A 90 -14.94 -2.92 4.35
N ILE A 91 -16.00 -3.64 4.72
CA ILE A 91 -16.12 -4.29 6.03
C ILE A 91 -15.74 -5.76 5.90
N GLY A 92 -14.80 -6.22 6.72
CA GLY A 92 -14.25 -7.58 6.63
C GLY A 92 -13.47 -7.78 5.33
N VAL A 93 -13.69 -8.91 4.65
CA VAL A 93 -12.88 -9.32 3.48
C VAL A 93 -13.72 -9.36 2.19
N ALA A 94 -13.15 -8.91 1.07
CA ALA A 94 -13.88 -8.93 -0.19
C ALA A 94 -13.97 -10.35 -0.78
N CYS A 95 -12.90 -11.14 -0.64
CA CYS A 95 -12.80 -12.49 -1.22
C CYS A 95 -13.50 -13.55 -0.35
N HIS A 96 -14.06 -14.56 -1.00
CA HIS A 96 -14.67 -15.70 -0.30
C HIS A 96 -13.62 -16.65 0.31
N GLU A 97 -12.35 -16.54 -0.09
CA GLU A 97 -11.24 -17.33 0.44
C GLU A 97 -10.67 -16.77 1.75
N GLY A 98 -11.22 -15.66 2.25
CA GLY A 98 -10.73 -14.99 3.47
C GLY A 98 -9.75 -13.85 3.19
N GLU A 99 -9.39 -13.61 1.93
CA GLU A 99 -8.47 -12.54 1.54
C GLU A 99 -9.15 -11.19 1.36
N PHE A 100 -8.44 -10.11 1.72
CA PHE A 100 -8.99 -8.75 1.61
C PHE A 100 -9.36 -8.37 0.17
N SER A 101 -8.59 -8.85 -0.82
CA SER A 101 -8.82 -8.66 -2.26
C SER A 101 -8.78 -10.00 -2.99
N CYS A 102 -9.58 -10.15 -4.05
CA CYS A 102 -9.52 -11.29 -4.97
C CYS A 102 -8.20 -11.34 -5.75
N PHE A 103 -7.48 -10.23 -5.88
CA PHE A 103 -6.21 -10.14 -6.57
C PHE A 103 -5.03 -10.37 -5.59
N HIS A 104 -5.01 -11.53 -4.96
CA HIS A 104 -3.95 -11.94 -4.02
C HIS A 104 -2.91 -12.88 -4.65
N ASN A 105 -3.27 -13.55 -5.75
CA ASN A 105 -2.36 -14.42 -6.49
C ASN A 105 -1.58 -13.62 -7.53
N SER A 106 -0.25 -13.76 -7.53
CA SER A 106 0.64 -13.08 -8.48
C SER A 106 0.84 -13.89 -9.75
N LEU A 107 0.88 -13.21 -10.90
CA LEU A 107 1.35 -13.81 -12.14
C LEU A 107 2.88 -13.69 -12.24
N PRO A 108 3.61 -14.76 -12.61
CA PRO A 108 5.04 -14.68 -12.83
C PRO A 108 5.31 -13.80 -14.06
N MET A 109 6.00 -12.68 -13.87
CA MET A 109 6.41 -11.79 -14.96
C MET A 109 7.92 -11.84 -15.18
N GLN A 110 8.33 -12.14 -16.42
CA GLN A 110 9.71 -11.93 -16.85
C GLN A 110 9.85 -10.48 -17.32
N VAL A 111 10.31 -9.61 -16.44
CA VAL A 111 10.55 -8.20 -16.81
C VAL A 111 11.89 -8.09 -17.53
N SER A 112 11.86 -7.96 -18.85
CA SER A 112 13.00 -7.42 -19.60
C SER A 112 13.02 -5.91 -19.36
N ARG A 113 13.97 -5.44 -18.55
CA ARG A 113 14.18 -3.99 -18.35
C ARG A 113 14.41 -3.33 -19.71
N PRO A 114 13.75 -2.19 -20.03
CA PRO A 114 14.18 -1.35 -21.15
C PRO A 114 15.64 -0.96 -20.91
N GLY A 115 16.49 -1.20 -21.92
CA GLY A 115 17.93 -1.36 -21.77
C GLY A 115 18.64 -0.28 -20.95
N SER A 116 19.41 -0.70 -19.94
CA SER A 116 20.48 0.14 -19.39
C SER A 116 21.61 0.16 -20.41
N ASN A 117 21.64 1.21 -21.22
CA ASN A 117 22.74 1.45 -22.14
C ASN A 117 23.98 1.86 -21.31
N ARG A 118 24.70 0.89 -20.73
CA ARG A 118 26.04 1.12 -20.18
C ARG A 118 27.05 1.01 -21.32
N GLN A 119 27.18 2.09 -22.09
CA GLN A 119 28.38 2.29 -22.89
C GLN A 119 29.49 2.84 -21.98
N GLY A 120 30.48 1.98 -21.73
CA GLY A 120 31.89 2.36 -21.63
C GLY A 120 32.35 3.18 -20.43
N GLU A 121 32.83 2.51 -19.38
CA GLU A 121 34.01 2.98 -18.65
C GLU A 121 35.03 1.84 -18.59
N LYS A 122 35.89 1.80 -19.60
CA LYS A 122 37.20 1.16 -19.52
C LYS A 122 38.17 2.16 -18.88
N GLY A 123 38.77 1.77 -17.76
CA GLY A 123 40.08 2.27 -17.36
C GLY A 123 40.10 3.16 -16.11
N ARG A 124 40.34 2.54 -14.95
CA ARG A 124 41.28 3.15 -13.99
C ARG A 124 42.09 2.05 -13.30
N THR A 125 43.38 2.11 -13.61
CA THR A 125 44.49 1.28 -13.15
C THR A 125 44.67 1.26 -11.63
N GLU A 126 45.13 0.09 -11.19
CA GLU A 126 45.72 -0.26 -9.90
C GLU A 126 46.52 0.86 -9.23
N ARG A 127 46.32 1.05 -7.92
CA ARG A 127 47.36 1.55 -7.02
C ARG A 127 47.49 0.67 -5.78
N LYS A 128 48.75 0.38 -5.50
CA LYS A 128 49.32 -0.59 -4.58
C LYS A 128 49.02 -0.31 -3.10
N GLN A 129 48.92 -1.40 -2.35
CA GLN A 129 49.14 -1.50 -0.91
C GLN A 129 50.46 -0.85 -0.46
N ALA A 130 50.40 -0.16 0.69
CA ALA A 130 51.53 -0.01 1.59
C ALA A 130 51.01 -0.21 3.03
N ASP A 131 51.70 -1.12 3.70
CA ASP A 131 51.50 -1.64 5.05
C ASP A 131 52.18 -0.73 6.09
N SER A 132 51.55 -0.55 7.25
CA SER A 132 52.19 -0.44 8.58
C SER A 132 51.17 -0.04 9.66
N GLY A 133 50.78 -1.00 10.51
CA GLY A 133 50.35 -0.69 11.89
C GLY A 133 51.55 -0.22 12.75
N PRO A 134 51.43 0.01 14.07
CA PRO A 134 50.37 -0.44 14.99
C PRO A 134 49.84 0.66 15.95
N ASP A 135 48.69 0.44 16.62
CA ASP A 135 48.60 0.32 18.09
C ASP A 135 47.12 0.07 18.48
N GLU A 136 46.90 -1.06 19.15
CA GLU A 136 45.64 -1.46 19.74
C GLU A 136 45.39 -0.59 20.99
N ARG A 137 44.29 0.16 21.02
CA ARG A 137 43.63 0.56 22.28
C ARG A 137 42.21 1.10 22.07
N SER A 138 41.25 0.25 22.47
CA SER A 138 39.94 0.53 23.07
C SER A 138 38.97 1.49 22.37
N TRP A 139 38.06 0.93 21.58
CA TRP A 139 36.76 1.52 21.23
C TRP A 139 35.59 0.64 21.75
N THR A 140 35.71 0.09 22.95
CA THR A 140 34.68 -0.79 23.54
C THR A 140 33.62 -0.10 24.40
N ASP A 141 33.67 1.22 24.63
CA ASP A 141 32.85 1.83 25.68
C ASP A 141 31.69 2.76 25.22
N LEU A 142 31.06 2.47 24.07
CA LEU A 142 29.76 3.10 23.72
C LEU A 142 28.69 2.13 23.18
N HIS A 143 28.90 0.81 23.28
CA HIS A 143 27.89 -0.18 22.91
C HIS A 143 27.39 -0.97 24.12
N GLY A 144 26.58 -0.29 24.94
CA GLY A 144 25.74 -0.94 25.94
C GLY A 144 24.62 -1.74 25.28
N ALA A 145 24.82 -3.07 25.21
CA ALA A 145 23.82 -4.11 25.02
C ALA A 145 22.95 -4.04 23.73
N ARG A 146 23.55 -4.49 22.62
CA ARG A 146 22.80 -5.13 21.53
C ARG A 146 22.09 -6.38 22.08
N GLN A 147 20.78 -6.28 22.30
CA GLN A 147 19.89 -7.42 22.16
C GLN A 147 19.17 -7.23 20.83
N VAL A 148 19.72 -7.86 19.79
CA VAL A 148 19.10 -7.96 18.48
C VAL A 148 17.84 -8.80 18.68
N VAL A 149 16.67 -8.16 18.79
CA VAL A 149 15.40 -8.85 18.61
C VAL A 149 15.24 -9.05 17.12
N LEU A 150 15.86 -10.12 16.62
CA LEU A 150 15.52 -10.72 15.34
C LEU A 150 14.03 -11.07 15.41
N TYR A 151 13.24 -10.53 14.48
CA TYR A 151 11.96 -11.14 14.13
C TYR A 151 12.22 -12.64 13.87
N PRO A 152 11.45 -13.57 14.45
CA PRO A 152 11.69 -14.98 14.20
C PRO A 152 11.36 -15.29 12.74
N ALA A 153 12.40 -15.32 11.91
CA ALA A 153 12.43 -16.13 10.72
C ALA A 153 12.34 -17.59 11.17
N THR A 154 11.33 -18.30 10.70
CA THR A 154 11.27 -19.76 10.77
C THR A 154 12.52 -20.34 10.09
N PRO A 155 13.35 -21.15 10.77
CA PRO A 155 14.57 -21.69 10.18
C PRO A 155 14.21 -22.90 9.32
N GLY A 156 14.30 -22.76 7.99
CA GLY A 156 14.02 -23.87 7.08
C GLY A 156 13.97 -23.59 5.57
N SER A 157 14.10 -22.36 5.09
CA SER A 157 14.27 -22.13 3.65
C SER A 157 15.30 -21.04 3.39
N GLN A 158 16.38 -21.41 2.70
CA GLN A 158 17.19 -20.45 1.99
C GLN A 158 16.30 -19.74 0.97
N VAL A 159 15.90 -18.51 1.27
CA VAL A 159 15.25 -17.65 0.28
C VAL A 159 16.31 -16.67 -0.18
N GLU A 160 16.94 -17.00 -1.30
CA GLU A 160 17.70 -16.05 -2.09
C GLU A 160 16.80 -14.84 -2.40
N ALA A 161 17.34 -13.63 -2.26
CA ALA A 161 16.65 -12.38 -2.55
C ALA A 161 16.13 -12.39 -3.99
N SER A 162 14.83 -12.66 -4.15
CA SER A 162 14.17 -12.85 -5.43
C SER A 162 13.05 -11.83 -5.61
N GLY A 163 13.30 -10.84 -6.48
CA GLY A 163 12.27 -10.01 -7.13
C GLY A 163 11.62 -8.90 -6.29
N PRO A 164 11.12 -7.82 -6.93
CA PRO A 164 10.46 -6.73 -6.23
C PRO A 164 9.11 -7.16 -5.68
N ALA A 165 8.81 -6.81 -4.42
CA ALA A 165 7.47 -6.91 -3.86
C ALA A 165 6.47 -6.13 -4.73
N THR A 166 5.36 -6.78 -5.07
CA THR A 166 4.42 -6.43 -6.15
C THR A 166 3.35 -5.40 -5.73
N GLY A 167 3.74 -4.25 -5.18
CA GLY A 167 2.81 -3.15 -4.83
C GLY A 167 3.47 -1.78 -4.93
N ASP A 168 2.71 -0.75 -5.31
CA ASP A 168 3.17 0.63 -5.20
C ASP A 168 3.32 1.02 -3.72
N LEU A 169 4.11 2.07 -3.44
CA LEU A 169 4.42 2.49 -2.07
C LEU A 169 3.15 2.80 -1.25
N GLY A 170 2.10 3.37 -1.86
CA GLY A 170 0.85 3.68 -1.15
C GLY A 170 0.16 2.42 -0.66
N THR A 171 0.02 1.42 -1.53
CA THR A 171 -0.57 0.11 -1.17
C THR A 171 0.23 -0.56 -0.04
N ILE A 172 1.57 -0.50 -0.08
CA ILE A 172 2.41 -1.10 0.96
C ILE A 172 2.25 -0.35 2.29
N LEU A 173 2.25 0.98 2.28
CA LEU A 173 2.07 1.78 3.50
C LEU A 173 0.69 1.54 4.13
N ALA A 174 -0.36 1.40 3.31
CA ALA A 174 -1.70 1.08 3.80
C ALA A 174 -1.76 -0.30 4.48
N GLU A 175 -1.13 -1.32 3.90
CA GLU A 175 -1.09 -2.66 4.51
C GLU A 175 -0.26 -2.67 5.80
N VAL A 176 0.89 -1.99 5.82
CA VAL A 176 1.69 -1.82 7.05
C VAL A 176 0.87 -1.11 8.12
N PHE A 177 0.13 -0.06 7.76
CA PHE A 177 -0.74 0.66 8.69
C PHE A 177 -1.87 -0.21 9.24
N ARG A 178 -2.51 -1.03 8.40
CA ARG A 178 -3.53 -2.00 8.81
C ARG A 178 -2.99 -2.93 9.90
N VAL A 179 -1.79 -3.49 9.69
CA VAL A 179 -1.11 -4.35 10.68
C VAL A 179 -0.75 -3.57 11.96
N ILE A 180 -0.34 -2.30 11.84
CA ILE A 180 -0.09 -1.43 13.01
C ILE A 180 -1.36 -1.23 13.83
N LYS A 181 -2.51 -0.93 13.21
CA LYS A 181 -3.81 -0.77 13.90
C LYS A 181 -4.27 -2.08 14.54
N GLU A 182 -4.09 -3.20 13.85
CA GLU A 182 -4.39 -4.54 14.41
C GLU A 182 -3.58 -4.80 15.69
N ARG A 183 -2.26 -4.55 15.66
CA ARG A 183 -1.38 -4.66 16.84
C ARG A 183 -1.66 -3.59 17.90
N GLN A 184 -2.19 -2.44 17.49
CA GLN A 184 -2.67 -1.41 18.42
C GLN A 184 -3.84 -1.93 19.26
N ALA A 185 -4.78 -2.61 18.63
CA ALA A 185 -5.96 -3.16 19.29
C ALA A 185 -5.67 -4.43 20.09
N THR A 186 -4.92 -5.37 19.50
CA THR A 186 -4.76 -6.74 20.04
C THR A 186 -3.62 -6.87 21.05
N ARG A 187 -2.64 -5.96 21.04
CA ARG A 187 -1.50 -5.94 21.96
C ARG A 187 -0.80 -7.30 22.12
N PRO A 188 -0.41 -8.01 21.03
CA PRO A 188 0.26 -9.30 21.15
C PRO A 188 1.59 -9.15 21.91
N GLU A 189 1.88 -10.15 22.75
CA GLU A 189 3.14 -10.21 23.52
C GLU A 189 4.35 -10.35 22.59
N GLY A 190 5.48 -9.75 22.95
CA GLY A 190 6.71 -9.78 22.14
C GLY A 190 6.69 -8.93 20.86
N SER A 191 5.55 -8.33 20.50
CA SER A 191 5.46 -7.44 19.33
C SER A 191 6.13 -6.08 19.61
N TYR A 192 7.04 -5.69 18.71
CA TYR A 192 7.67 -4.37 18.75
C TYR A 192 6.65 -3.23 18.68
N THR A 193 5.62 -3.37 17.84
CA THR A 193 4.54 -2.38 17.73
C THR A 193 3.79 -2.24 19.07
N SER A 194 3.52 -3.36 19.75
CA SER A 194 2.90 -3.34 21.09
C SER A 194 3.79 -2.60 22.09
N TYR A 195 5.11 -2.86 22.06
CA TYR A 195 6.08 -2.18 22.90
C TYR A 195 6.07 -0.65 22.68
N LEU A 196 6.07 -0.18 21.43
CA LEU A 196 6.01 1.26 21.13
C LEU A 196 4.79 1.93 21.76
N PHE A 197 3.61 1.35 21.53
CA PHE A 197 2.37 1.90 22.08
C PHE A 197 2.28 1.82 23.61
N ASN A 198 2.79 0.74 24.22
CA ASN A 198 2.81 0.59 25.68
C ASN A 198 3.72 1.61 26.36
N ASN A 199 4.73 2.13 25.66
CA ASN A 199 5.64 3.15 26.15
C ASN A 199 5.22 4.58 25.74
N GLY A 200 4.09 4.73 25.04
CA GLY A 200 3.48 6.01 24.73
C GLY A 200 4.21 6.86 23.69
N GLN A 201 3.74 8.11 23.56
CA GLN A 201 4.15 9.04 22.52
C GLN A 201 5.66 9.33 22.52
N ASP A 202 6.25 9.60 23.69
CA ASP A 202 7.66 9.97 23.80
C ASP A 202 8.58 8.89 23.23
N LYS A 203 8.23 7.62 23.41
CA LYS A 203 9.00 6.50 22.85
C LYS A 203 8.93 6.47 21.32
N ILE A 204 7.75 6.71 20.76
CA ILE A 204 7.53 6.79 19.31
C ILE A 204 8.30 7.97 18.72
N LEU A 205 8.19 9.16 19.33
CA LEU A 205 8.88 10.36 18.89
C LEU A 205 10.40 10.21 18.95
N LYS A 206 10.93 9.57 20.00
CA LYS A 206 12.36 9.26 20.10
C LYS A 206 12.84 8.43 18.92
N LYS A 207 12.09 7.39 18.54
CA LYS A 207 12.41 6.56 17.37
C LYS A 207 12.40 7.36 16.08
N ILE A 208 11.38 8.20 15.86
CA ILE A 208 11.34 9.09 14.67
C ILE A 208 12.60 9.98 14.59
N GLY A 209 13.02 10.56 15.73
CA GLY A 209 14.24 11.37 15.79
C GLY A 209 15.51 10.57 15.49
N GLU A 210 15.62 9.34 16.01
CA GLU A 210 16.72 8.41 15.70
C GLU A 210 16.76 8.10 14.20
N GLU A 211 15.66 7.63 13.59
CA GLU A 211 15.69 7.21 12.18
C GLU A 211 15.88 8.38 11.21
N ALA A 212 15.40 9.58 11.56
CA ALA A 212 15.68 10.78 10.79
C ALA A 212 17.18 11.13 10.82
N GLY A 213 17.82 11.01 12.00
CA GLY A 213 19.26 11.20 12.14
C GLY A 213 20.06 10.15 11.36
N GLU A 214 19.66 8.89 11.44
CA GLU A 214 20.29 7.77 10.73
C GLU A 214 20.13 7.92 9.21
N THR A 215 18.96 8.35 8.73
CA THR A 215 18.73 8.68 7.30
C THR A 215 19.70 9.76 6.81
N ILE A 216 19.89 10.83 7.58
CA ILE A 216 20.84 11.91 7.25
C ILE A 216 22.26 11.36 7.16
N ILE A 217 22.68 10.56 8.13
CA ILE A 217 24.03 9.97 8.16
C ILE A 217 24.22 9.01 6.99
N ALA A 218 23.24 8.14 6.71
CA ALA A 218 23.26 7.20 5.59
C ALA A 218 23.37 7.93 4.25
N SER A 219 22.64 9.04 4.09
CA SER A 219 22.73 9.92 2.92
C SER A 219 24.10 10.58 2.80
N LYS A 220 24.64 11.12 3.90
CA LYS A 220 25.98 11.70 3.96
C LYS A 220 27.08 10.72 3.58
N ASN A 221 26.88 9.44 3.86
CA ASN A 221 27.80 8.35 3.56
C ASN A 221 27.59 7.73 2.17
N ASP A 222 26.66 8.26 1.35
CA ASP A 222 26.28 7.76 0.03
C ASP A 222 25.93 6.26 -0.01
N SER A 223 25.44 5.74 1.12
CA SER A 223 25.09 4.34 1.24
C SER A 223 23.65 4.12 0.81
N ARG A 224 23.44 3.86 -0.49
CA ARG A 224 22.10 3.63 -1.07
C ARG A 224 21.27 2.59 -0.33
N ARG A 225 21.91 1.54 0.19
CA ARG A 225 21.23 0.48 0.95
C ARG A 225 20.77 1.00 2.31
N GLU A 226 21.65 1.65 3.06
CA GLU A 226 21.28 2.18 4.38
C GLU A 226 20.24 3.31 4.23
N ILE A 227 20.36 4.18 3.23
CA ILE A 227 19.34 5.22 2.95
C ILE A 227 17.94 4.59 2.82
N LEU A 228 17.81 3.48 2.08
CA LEU A 228 16.53 2.80 1.92
C LEU A 228 16.04 2.16 3.22
N TYR A 229 16.94 1.60 4.04
CA TYR A 229 16.57 1.01 5.33
C TYR A 229 16.12 2.08 6.33
N GLU A 230 16.87 3.16 6.49
CA GLU A 230 16.51 4.22 7.44
C GLU A 230 15.24 4.97 7.02
N LEU A 231 15.02 5.15 5.71
CA LEU A 231 13.75 5.70 5.22
C LEU A 231 12.57 4.77 5.50
N ALA A 232 12.76 3.45 5.38
CA ALA A 232 11.70 2.49 5.69
C ALA A 232 11.36 2.52 7.18
N ASP A 233 12.36 2.56 8.06
CA ASP A 233 12.16 2.65 9.50
C ASP A 233 11.53 4.00 9.90
N LEU A 234 11.97 5.11 9.28
CA LEU A 234 11.36 6.42 9.48
C LEU A 234 9.88 6.43 9.07
N TYR A 235 9.53 5.86 7.91
CA TYR A 235 8.14 5.75 7.48
C TYR A 235 7.33 4.84 8.39
N TYR A 236 7.86 3.70 8.83
CA TYR A 236 7.18 2.82 9.77
C TYR A 236 6.85 3.55 11.08
N HIS A 237 7.81 4.22 11.70
CA HIS A 237 7.57 4.96 12.96
C HIS A 237 6.62 6.15 12.77
N THR A 238 6.64 6.79 11.60
CA THR A 238 5.68 7.83 11.24
C THR A 238 4.25 7.26 11.14
N LEU A 239 4.07 6.07 10.55
CA LEU A 239 2.77 5.38 10.51
C LEU A 239 2.28 4.99 11.92
N VAL A 240 3.19 4.56 12.81
CA VAL A 240 2.85 4.30 14.22
C VAL A 240 2.39 5.59 14.92
N LEU A 241 3.01 6.73 14.63
CA LEU A 241 2.59 8.03 15.16
C LEU A 241 1.21 8.46 14.65
N LEU A 242 0.91 8.25 13.36
CA LEU A 242 -0.44 8.48 12.81
C LEU A 242 -1.48 7.65 13.59
N ALA A 243 -1.23 6.34 13.75
CA ALA A 243 -2.13 5.45 14.49
C ALA A 243 -2.28 5.86 15.98
N TYR A 244 -1.20 6.37 16.61
CA TYR A 244 -1.24 6.87 17.98
C TYR A 244 -2.19 8.07 18.13
N HIS A 245 -2.25 8.95 17.12
CA HIS A 245 -3.12 10.13 17.10
C HIS A 245 -4.46 9.91 16.40
N ASP A 246 -4.81 8.66 16.08
CA ASP A 246 -6.03 8.30 15.34
C ASP A 246 -6.15 9.03 13.98
N LEU A 247 -5.01 9.16 13.30
CA LEU A 247 -4.92 9.68 11.94
C LEU A 247 -4.71 8.53 10.96
N GLU A 248 -5.35 8.63 9.81
CA GLU A 248 -5.24 7.65 8.72
C GLU A 248 -4.20 8.09 7.67
N PRO A 249 -3.47 7.16 7.03
CA PRO A 249 -2.53 7.49 5.95
C PRO A 249 -3.16 8.30 4.81
N GLY A 250 -4.46 8.08 4.53
CA GLY A 250 -5.21 8.86 3.55
C GLY A 250 -5.30 10.36 3.88
N GLN A 251 -5.32 10.72 5.17
CA GLN A 251 -5.29 12.13 5.59
C GLN A 251 -3.92 12.76 5.33
N LEU A 252 -2.84 12.03 5.62
CA LEU A 252 -1.48 12.47 5.27
C LEU A 252 -1.31 12.59 3.76
N ALA A 253 -1.85 11.64 2.99
CA ALA A 253 -1.82 11.67 1.54
C ALA A 253 -2.57 12.89 0.97
N ALA A 254 -3.74 13.22 1.52
CA ALA A 254 -4.49 14.42 1.12
C ALA A 254 -3.71 15.71 1.40
N GLU A 255 -3.06 15.78 2.57
CA GLU A 255 -2.19 16.91 2.92
C GLU A 255 -1.02 17.03 1.95
N LEU A 256 -0.34 15.91 1.62
CA LEU A 256 0.73 15.91 0.61
C LEU A 256 0.23 16.29 -0.78
N ALA A 257 -0.96 15.81 -1.18
CA ALA A 257 -1.55 16.10 -2.48
C ALA A 257 -1.84 17.60 -2.67
N ALA A 258 -2.14 18.34 -1.60
CA ALA A 258 -2.31 19.79 -1.65
C ALA A 258 -1.04 20.56 -2.07
N ARG A 259 0.13 19.91 -2.07
CA ARG A 259 1.41 20.47 -2.55
C ARG A 259 1.69 20.18 -4.02
N LEU A 260 0.86 19.37 -4.67
CA LEU A 260 1.00 19.11 -6.10
C LEU A 260 0.53 20.33 -6.90
N PRO A 261 1.19 20.65 -8.02
CA PRO A 261 0.74 21.73 -8.89
C PRO A 261 -0.68 21.43 -9.39
N VAL A 262 -1.60 22.37 -9.20
CA VAL A 262 -2.94 22.31 -9.79
C VAL A 262 -2.78 22.60 -11.28
N ASN A 263 -2.91 21.57 -12.12
CA ASN A 263 -3.00 21.78 -13.56
C ASN A 263 -4.38 22.40 -13.85
N GLU A 264 -4.42 23.70 -14.11
CA GLU A 264 -5.60 24.35 -14.71
C GLU A 264 -5.92 23.63 -16.03
N PRO A 265 -7.17 23.19 -16.26
CA PRO A 265 -7.53 22.61 -17.54
C PRO A 265 -7.37 23.69 -18.61
N LEU A 266 -6.53 23.39 -19.62
CA LEU A 266 -6.41 24.18 -20.84
C LEU A 266 -7.82 24.46 -21.37
N ALA A 267 -8.27 25.71 -21.25
CA ALA A 267 -9.54 26.15 -21.78
C ALA A 267 -9.64 25.69 -23.23
N LYS A 268 -10.64 24.85 -23.52
CA LYS A 268 -10.93 24.37 -24.88
C LYS A 268 -11.13 25.61 -25.76
N LYS A 269 -10.14 25.93 -26.59
CA LYS A 269 -10.34 26.87 -27.69
C LYS A 269 -11.31 26.19 -28.65
N HIS A 270 -12.56 26.64 -28.64
CA HIS A 270 -13.49 26.36 -29.73
C HIS A 270 -12.87 26.90 -31.04
N GLN A 271 -12.62 25.99 -31.97
CA GLN A 271 -12.56 26.26 -33.41
C GLN A 271 -13.70 25.50 -34.07
#